data_AF-A0A1F7H3F3-F1
#
_entry.id   AF-A0A1F7H3F3-F1
#
_cell.length_a   1.000
_cell.length_b   1.000
_cell.length_c   1.000
_cell.angle_alpha   90.00
_cell.angle_beta   90.00
_cell.angle_gamma   90.00
#
_symmetry.space_group_name_H-M   'P 1'
#
loop_
_entity.id
_entity.type
_entity.pdbx_description
1 polymer ?
#
loop_
_entity_poly.entity_id
_entity_poly.type
_entity_poly.pdbx_seq_one_letter_code
_entity_poly.pdbx_strand_id
1 'polypeptide(L)' 'MKDMKGAMDHLKAHQKYPATYDELVKECNNLSDFSAEDKKQFMEMLPKKTYNSAEEVMEALGWSGKGQMGQM' A
#
# COMPACT_ATOMS: atom_id res chain seq x y z
N MET A 1 4.30 -0.39 8.53
CA MET A 1 4.30 1.03 8.11
C MET A 1 3.78 1.83 9.29
N LYS A 2 4.41 2.95 9.66
CA LYS A 2 3.99 3.85 10.74
C LYS A 2 2.80 4.72 10.30
N ASP A 3 2.86 5.28 9.09
CA ASP A 3 1.81 6.17 8.56
C ASP A 3 0.81 5.46 7.64
N MET A 4 0.17 4.41 8.17
CA MET A 4 -0.85 3.63 7.43
C MET A 4 -2.01 4.51 6.94
N LYS A 5 -2.48 5.45 7.77
CA LYS A 5 -3.61 6.33 7.42
C LYS A 5 -3.29 7.23 6.21
N GLY A 6 -2.09 7.81 6.18
CA GLY A 6 -1.64 8.62 5.04
C GLY A 6 -1.52 7.79 3.76
N ALA A 7 -1.00 6.56 3.88
CA ALA A 7 -0.88 5.67 2.73
C ALA A 7 -2.26 5.24 2.18
N MET A 8 -3.21 4.93 3.07
CA MET A 8 -4.61 4.63 2.69
C MET A 8 -5.27 5.82 1.99
N ASP A 9 -5.08 7.03 2.48
CA ASP A 9 -5.63 8.24 1.87
C ASP A 9 -5.05 8.46 0.48
N HIS A 10 -3.73 8.36 0.34
CA HIS A 10 -3.05 8.50 -0.94
C HIS A 10 -3.50 7.46 -1.97
N LEU A 11 -3.63 6.20 -1.54
CA LEU A 11 -4.18 5.13 -2.37
C LEU A 11 -5.61 5.42 -2.83
N LYS A 12 -6.44 6.10 -2.04
CA LYS A 12 -7.85 6.40 -2.39
C LYS A 12 -8.00 7.68 -3.21
N ALA A 13 -7.25 8.72 -2.88
CA ALA A 13 -7.45 10.07 -3.41
C ALA A 13 -6.57 10.38 -4.63
N HIS A 14 -5.41 9.75 -4.74
CA HIS A 14 -4.40 10.12 -5.73
C HIS A 14 -3.98 8.99 -6.66
N GLN A 15 -4.09 7.74 -6.22
CA GLN A 15 -3.71 6.62 -7.06
C GLN A 15 -4.76 6.34 -8.15
N LYS A 16 -4.28 6.10 -9.37
CA LYS A 16 -5.13 5.71 -10.50
C LYS A 16 -5.15 4.18 -10.61
N TYR A 17 -6.33 3.62 -10.79
CA TYR A 17 -6.50 2.18 -10.96
C TYR A 17 -7.08 1.85 -12.33
N PRO A 18 -6.77 0.67 -12.91
CA PRO A 18 -5.92 -0.39 -12.34
C PRO A 18 -4.43 0.00 -12.27
N ALA A 19 -3.76 -0.37 -11.18
CA ALA A 19 -2.34 -0.11 -10.93
C ALA A 19 -1.58 -1.42 -10.68
N THR A 20 -0.40 -1.53 -11.25
CA THR A 20 0.52 -2.65 -10.99
C THR A 20 1.35 -2.42 -9.73
N TYR A 21 1.92 -3.50 -9.17
CA TYR A 21 2.90 -3.42 -8.09
C TYR A 21 3.98 -2.37 -8.36
N ASP A 22 4.61 -2.40 -9.54
CA ASP A 22 5.67 -1.45 -9.90
C ASP A 22 5.19 0.00 -9.94
N GLU A 23 3.96 0.25 -10.41
CA GLU A 23 3.37 1.59 -10.38
C GLU A 23 3.08 2.06 -8.96
N LEU A 24 2.50 1.21 -8.11
CA LEU A 24 2.25 1.51 -6.71
C LEU A 24 3.56 1.80 -5.95
N VAL A 25 4.60 1.02 -6.22
CA VAL A 25 5.93 1.19 -5.62
C VAL A 25 6.60 2.47 -6.12
N LYS A 26 6.49 2.79 -7.41
CA LYS A 26 7.03 4.02 -7.98
C LYS A 26 6.36 5.25 -7.38
N GLU A 27 5.02 5.25 -7.30
CA GLU A 27 4.26 6.32 -6.68
C GLU A 27 4.58 6.42 -5.18
N CYS A 28 4.64 5.29 -4.46
CA CYS A 28 5.05 5.26 -3.05
C CYS A 28 6.47 5.82 -2.85
N ASN A 29 7.40 5.53 -3.77
CA ASN A 29 8.75 6.08 -3.72
C ASN A 29 8.81 7.60 -3.97
N ASN A 30 7.91 8.12 -4.81
CA ASN A 30 7.78 9.56 -5.08
C ASN A 30 7.21 10.35 -3.90
N LEU A 31 6.60 9.69 -2.92
CA LEU A 31 6.04 10.36 -1.76
C LEU A 31 7.14 10.77 -0.78
N SER A 32 7.36 12.08 -0.65
CA SER A 32 8.30 12.66 0.31
C SER A 32 7.80 12.59 1.76
N ASP A 33 6.49 12.40 1.97
CA ASP A 33 5.88 12.25 3.30
C ASP A 33 6.22 10.92 3.99
N PHE A 34 6.57 9.87 3.25
CA PHE A 34 6.89 8.56 3.82
C PHE A 34 8.39 8.35 3.97
N SER A 35 8.76 7.75 5.11
CA SER A 35 10.15 7.33 5.36
C SER A 35 10.57 6.18 4.46
N ALA A 36 11.87 6.01 4.24
CA ALA A 36 12.40 4.88 3.46
C ALA A 36 12.01 3.52 4.06
N GLU A 37 11.88 3.43 5.39
CA GLU A 37 11.44 2.23 6.10
C GLU A 37 9.97 1.90 5.79
N ASP A 38 9.10 2.91 5.77
CA ASP A 38 7.69 2.77 5.40
C ASP A 38 7.52 2.29 3.96
N LYS A 39 8.29 2.88 3.05
CA LYS A 39 8.32 2.49 1.63
C LYS A 39 8.76 1.03 1.47
N LYS A 40 9.83 0.63 2.16
CA LYS A 40 10.29 -0.77 2.14
C LYS A 40 9.23 -1.73 2.67
N GLN A 41 8.65 -1.42 3.82
CA GLN A 41 7.60 -2.25 4.40
C GLN A 41 6.38 -2.37 3.46
N PHE A 42 6.00 -1.29 2.78
CA PHE A 42 4.97 -1.33 1.75
C PHE A 42 5.35 -2.27 0.60
N MET A 43 6.56 -2.17 0.06
CA MET A 43 7.06 -3.03 -1.02
C MET A 43 7.16 -4.51 -0.64
N GLU A 44 7.54 -4.81 0.61
CA GLU A 44 7.70 -6.18 1.10
C GLU A 44 6.36 -6.85 1.41
N MET A 45 5.39 -6.09 1.93
CA MET A 45 4.05 -6.61 2.23
C MET A 45 3.16 -6.68 0.99
N LEU A 46 3.39 -5.83 -0.02
CA LEU A 46 2.54 -5.75 -1.20
C LEU A 46 2.84 -6.92 -2.16
N PRO A 47 1.88 -7.82 -2.43
CA PRO A 47 2.10 -8.86 -3.42
C PRO A 47 2.23 -8.29 -4.84
N LYS A 48 3.08 -8.93 -5.65
CA LYS A 48 3.29 -8.54 -7.05
C LYS A 48 2.11 -8.94 -7.92
N LYS A 49 1.07 -8.11 -7.93
CA LYS A 49 -0.12 -8.25 -8.78
C LYS A 49 -0.61 -6.89 -9.29
N THR A 50 -1.64 -6.93 -10.14
CA THR A 50 -2.41 -5.76 -10.51
C THR A 50 -3.57 -5.58 -9.53
N TYR A 51 -3.81 -4.33 -9.15
CA TYR A 51 -4.86 -3.92 -8.24
C TYR A 51 -5.86 -3.05 -8.98
N ASN A 52 -7.15 -3.35 -8.87
CA ASN A 52 -8.20 -2.60 -9.56
C ASN A 52 -8.72 -1.43 -8.72
N SER A 53 -8.43 -1.42 -7.42
CA SER A 53 -8.88 -0.40 -6.47
C SER A 53 -7.93 -0.28 -5.27
N ALA A 54 -8.02 0.85 -4.57
CA ALA A 54 -7.33 1.07 -3.31
C ALA A 54 -7.67 0.02 -2.24
N GLU A 55 -8.92 -0.45 -2.24
CA GLU A 55 -9.38 -1.49 -1.32
C GLU A 55 -8.61 -2.80 -1.50
N GLU A 56 -8.37 -3.25 -2.74
CA GLU A 56 -7.56 -4.44 -2.96
C GLU A 56 -6.12 -4.29 -2.47
N VAL A 57 -5.54 -3.09 -2.56
CA VAL A 57 -4.20 -2.80 -2.04
C VAL A 57 -4.21 -2.91 -0.52
N MET A 58 -5.18 -2.26 0.13
CA MET A 58 -5.34 -2.30 1.59
C MET A 58 -5.64 -3.72 2.10
N GLU A 59 -6.45 -4.50 1.39
CA GLU A 59 -6.70 -5.90 1.74
C GLU A 59 -5.45 -6.75 1.61
N ALA A 60 -4.69 -6.58 0.52
CA ALA A 60 -3.45 -7.32 0.31
C ALA A 60 -2.37 -7.00 1.35
N LEU A 61 -2.36 -5.76 1.86
CA LEU A 61 -1.48 -5.33 2.95
C LEU A 61 -2.00 -5.67 4.35
N GLY A 62 -3.20 -6.27 4.46
CA GLY A 62 -3.84 -6.58 5.74
C GLY A 62 -4.31 -5.34 6.51
N TRP A 63 -4.45 -4.20 5.82
CA TRP A 63 -4.91 -2.92 6.36
C TRP A 63 -6.43 -2.81 6.43
N SER A 64 -7.14 -3.63 5.66
CA SER A 64 -8.58 -3.85 5.86
C SER A 64 -8.78 -4.64 7.15
N GLY A 65 -9.74 -4.24 7.99
CA GLY A 65 -9.96 -4.72 9.37
C GLY A 65 -10.27 -6.22 9.56
N LYS A 66 -9.89 -7.10 8.62
CA LYS A 66 -9.93 -8.56 8.72
C LYS A 66 -8.55 -9.24 8.74
N GLY A 67 -7.44 -8.49 8.58
CA GLY A 67 -6.09 -9.06 8.40
C GLY A 67 -5.26 -9.29 9.68
N GLN A 68 -5.68 -8.83 10.85
CA GLN A 68 -4.92 -9.00 12.09
C GLN A 68 -5.22 -10.35 12.77
N MET A 69 -5.02 -11.46 12.05
CA MET A 69 -5.10 -12.80 12.61
C MET A 69 -4.13 -13.72 11.86
N GLY A 70 -2.83 -13.54 12.09
CA GLY A 70 -1.81 -14.36 11.43
C GLY A 70 -0.35 -14.11 11.81
N GLN A 71 -0.06 -13.36 12.86
CA GLN A 71 1.26 -13.37 13.49
C GLN A 71 1.07 -13.89 14.91
N MET A 72 1.05 -15.22 15.00
CA MET A 72 1.23 -16.00 16.22
C MET A 72 2.70 -16.34 16.36
#